data_AF-A0A7C5SQ83-F1
#
_entry.id   AF-A0A7C5SQ83-F1
#
_cell.length_a   1.000
_cell.length_b   1.000
_cell.length_c   1.000
_cell.angle_alpha   90.00
_cell.angle_beta   90.00
_cell.angle_gamma   90.00
#
_symmetry.space_group_name_H-M   'P 1'
#
loop_
_entity.id
_entity.type
_entity.pdbx_description
1 polymer ?
#
loop_
_entity_poly.entity_id
_entity_poly.type
_entity_poly.pdbx_seq_one_letter_code
_entity_poly.pdbx_strand_id
1 'polypeptide(L)'
;MKPARAWWALGGLVLLLVWGGAVRAGAAEEARIEALFTQKIESSWFAPDFLAKVPAAQVAAIVKQLSGSLGAFEGVRPEGSDYVAVFEQGEVPVSLSLDASGRIAGLLFKPPRPRVASLAEAKKRMEAWPGAKQLLVLKDG
;
A
#
# COMPACT_ATOMS: atom_id res chain seq x y z
N MET A 1 -5.01 47.90 32.58
CA MET A 1 -4.38 47.73 33.90
C MET A 1 -4.55 46.27 34.32
N LYS A 2 -3.42 45.59 34.63
CA LYS A 2 -3.30 44.25 35.26
C LYS A 2 -3.74 44.31 36.74
N PRO A 3 -4.06 43.20 37.45
CA PRO A 3 -3.15 42.04 37.68
C PRO A 3 -3.83 40.65 37.69
N ALA A 4 -3.28 39.58 37.10
CA ALA A 4 -2.19 38.71 37.60
C ALA A 4 -2.40 38.17 39.04
N ARG A 5 -2.81 36.91 39.19
CA ARG A 5 -2.58 36.06 40.39
C ARG A 5 -2.42 34.58 39.98
N ALA A 6 -1.40 33.95 40.55
CA ALA A 6 -0.81 32.68 40.15
C ALA A 6 -1.13 31.54 41.14
N TRP A 7 -0.82 30.32 40.67
CA TRP A 7 -0.66 29.02 41.36
C TRP A 7 -1.96 28.46 41.93
N TRP A 8 -2.27 27.16 41.84
CA TRP A 8 -1.66 26.03 42.54
C TRP A 8 -1.46 24.76 41.66
N ALA A 9 -0.49 23.96 42.08
CA ALA A 9 -0.05 22.68 41.55
C ALA A 9 -1.08 21.54 41.68
N LEU A 10 -0.95 20.53 40.81
CA LEU A 10 -1.34 19.11 40.92
C LEU A 10 -1.45 18.62 39.45
N GLY A 11 -0.86 17.53 38.99
CA GLY A 11 -0.12 16.46 39.60
C GLY A 11 0.50 15.66 38.43
N GLY A 12 1.41 14.76 38.76
CA GLY A 12 2.11 13.96 37.76
C GLY A 12 1.17 13.25 36.79
N LEU A 13 1.55 13.26 35.52
CA LEU A 13 1.08 12.28 34.57
C LEU A 13 2.25 11.90 33.66
N VAL A 14 3.02 10.92 34.13
CA VAL A 14 3.79 10.05 33.24
C VAL A 14 2.77 9.37 32.33
N LEU A 15 2.72 9.76 31.06
CA LEU A 15 1.89 9.11 30.05
C LEU A 15 2.78 8.54 28.94
N LEU A 16 3.14 7.27 29.16
CA LEU A 16 3.37 6.19 28.21
C LEU A 16 3.94 6.56 26.83
N LEU A 17 5.26 6.41 26.76
CA LEU A 17 6.14 6.62 25.61
C LEU A 17 6.22 5.37 24.70
N VAL A 18 5.09 4.78 24.28
CA VAL A 18 5.09 3.62 23.36
C VAL A 18 3.96 3.71 22.33
N TRP A 19 4.07 4.65 21.37
CA TRP A 19 3.22 4.65 20.17
C TRP A 19 3.95 5.03 18.87
N GLY A 20 5.29 5.09 18.90
CA GLY A 20 6.09 5.51 17.74
C GLY A 20 6.54 4.38 16.80
N GLY A 21 6.60 3.13 17.26
CA GLY A 21 7.21 2.03 16.49
C GLY A 21 6.37 1.57 15.30
N ALA A 22 5.11 1.22 15.53
CA ALA A 22 4.21 0.69 14.50
C ALA A 22 3.88 1.72 13.41
N VAL A 23 3.67 2.99 13.79
CA VAL A 23 3.39 4.08 12.85
C VAL A 23 4.60 4.35 11.94
N ARG A 24 5.83 4.26 12.47
CA ARG A 24 7.05 4.44 11.67
C ARG A 24 7.33 3.27 10.73
N ALA A 25 7.06 2.04 11.17
CA ALA A 25 7.18 0.87 10.30
C ALA A 25 6.20 0.97 9.13
N GLY A 26 4.93 1.28 9.40
CA GLY A 26 3.92 1.40 8.34
C GLY A 26 4.22 2.50 7.31
N ALA A 27 4.74 3.65 7.75
CA ALA A 27 5.15 4.73 6.84
C ALA A 27 6.40 4.36 6.01
N ALA A 28 7.35 3.61 6.58
CA ALA A 28 8.54 3.16 5.86
C ALA A 28 8.20 2.10 4.81
N GLU A 29 7.26 1.21 5.11
CA GLU A 29 6.76 0.21 4.17
C GLU A 29 6.02 0.87 3.00
N GLU A 30 5.12 1.81 3.28
CA GLU A 30 4.41 2.59 2.26
C GLU A 30 5.36 3.31 1.31
N ALA A 31 6.33 4.05 1.87
CA ALA A 31 7.35 4.75 1.09
C ALA A 31 8.22 3.79 0.26
N ARG A 32 8.49 2.58 0.78
CA ARG A 32 9.23 1.57 0.02
C ARG A 32 8.42 1.04 -1.16
N ILE A 33 7.12 0.82 -0.98
CA ILE A 33 6.22 0.42 -2.07
C ILE A 33 6.18 1.52 -3.13
N GLU A 34 6.03 2.77 -2.72
CA GLU A 34 6.05 3.91 -3.64
C GLU A 34 7.37 3.99 -4.43
N ALA A 35 8.51 3.79 -3.75
CA ALA A 35 9.82 3.76 -4.40
C ALA A 35 9.97 2.63 -5.42
N LEU A 36 9.34 1.46 -5.21
CA LEU A 36 9.35 0.37 -6.18
C LEU A 36 8.75 0.79 -7.53
N PHE A 37 7.72 1.65 -7.53
CA PHE A 37 7.02 2.08 -8.75
C PHE A 37 7.54 3.40 -9.34
N THR A 38 8.27 4.21 -8.57
CA THR A 38 8.70 5.55 -8.97
C THR A 38 10.20 5.69 -9.22
N GLN A 39 11.02 4.79 -8.65
CA GLN A 39 12.47 4.87 -8.71
C GLN A 39 13.08 3.61 -9.32
N LYS A 40 14.35 3.71 -9.73
CA LYS A 40 15.11 2.56 -10.22
C LYS A 40 15.38 1.60 -9.05
N ILE A 41 14.94 0.37 -9.20
CA ILE A 41 15.13 -0.68 -8.20
C ILE A 41 16.60 -1.07 -8.14
N GLU A 42 17.18 -0.95 -6.94
CA GLU A 42 18.56 -1.31 -6.64
C GLU A 42 18.60 -2.55 -5.73
N SER A 43 19.60 -3.41 -5.90
CA SER A 43 19.74 -4.64 -5.10
C SER A 43 19.91 -4.36 -3.60
N SER A 44 20.48 -3.20 -3.24
CA SER A 44 20.68 -2.77 -1.85
C SER A 44 19.37 -2.58 -1.06
N TRP A 45 18.23 -2.49 -1.74
CA TRP A 45 16.92 -2.36 -1.11
C TRP A 45 16.41 -3.66 -0.49
N PHE A 46 17.00 -4.79 -0.83
CA PHE A 46 16.53 -6.11 -0.44
C PHE A 46 17.46 -6.74 0.59
N ALA A 47 16.88 -7.50 1.52
CA ALA A 47 17.65 -8.32 2.43
C ALA A 47 18.40 -9.41 1.65
N PRO A 48 19.60 -9.82 2.08
CA PRO A 48 20.35 -10.89 1.41
C PRO A 48 19.55 -12.18 1.23
N ASP A 49 18.80 -12.58 2.26
CA ASP A 49 17.95 -13.78 2.24
C ASP A 49 16.78 -13.69 1.24
N PHE A 50 16.29 -12.48 0.97
CA PHE A 50 15.30 -12.23 -0.06
C PHE A 50 15.93 -12.40 -1.45
N LEU A 51 17.09 -11.79 -1.69
CA LEU A 51 17.80 -11.86 -2.97
C LEU A 51 18.26 -13.27 -3.33
N ALA A 52 18.52 -14.11 -2.33
CA ALA A 52 18.83 -15.52 -2.54
C ALA A 52 17.68 -16.31 -3.20
N LYS A 53 16.44 -15.80 -3.10
CA LYS A 53 15.23 -16.44 -3.66
C LYS A 53 14.69 -15.69 -4.87
N VAL A 54 14.70 -14.36 -4.82
CA VAL A 54 14.13 -13.48 -5.85
C VAL A 54 15.14 -12.37 -6.18
N PRO A 55 15.81 -12.45 -7.34
CA PRO A 55 16.73 -11.39 -7.77
C PRO A 55 16.02 -10.05 -7.96
N ALA A 56 16.71 -8.95 -7.65
CA ALA A 56 16.17 -7.59 -7.82
C ALA A 56 15.68 -7.31 -9.26
N ALA A 57 16.36 -7.86 -10.26
CA ALA A 57 15.97 -7.76 -11.66
C ALA A 57 14.60 -8.41 -11.95
N GLN A 58 14.26 -9.49 -11.23
CA GLN A 58 12.95 -10.14 -11.36
C GLN A 58 11.85 -9.26 -10.76
N VAL A 59 12.11 -8.62 -9.61
CA VAL A 59 11.18 -7.64 -9.03
C VAL A 59 10.96 -6.47 -9.99
N ALA A 60 12.03 -5.94 -10.58
CA ALA A 60 11.95 -4.86 -11.58
C ALA A 60 11.14 -5.25 -12.82
N ALA A 61 11.28 -6.50 -13.29
CA ALA A 61 10.46 -7.01 -14.39
C ALA A 61 8.96 -7.06 -14.03
N ILE A 62 8.62 -7.52 -12.82
CA ILE A 62 7.23 -7.56 -12.33
C ILE A 62 6.66 -6.15 -12.24
N VAL A 63 7.38 -5.22 -11.62
CA VAL A 63 6.95 -3.82 -11.50
C VAL A 63 6.72 -3.21 -12.89
N LYS A 64 7.65 -3.41 -13.82
CA LYS A 64 7.52 -2.92 -15.20
C LYS A 64 6.29 -3.50 -15.90
N GLN A 65 6.00 -4.79 -15.70
CA GLN A 65 4.81 -5.43 -16.25
C GLN A 65 3.52 -4.84 -15.66
N LEU A 66 3.47 -4.63 -14.33
CA LEU A 66 2.33 -4.03 -13.66
C LEU A 66 2.05 -2.63 -14.21
N SER A 67 3.04 -1.73 -14.20
CA SER A 67 2.89 -0.37 -14.73
C SER A 67 2.55 -0.36 -16.22
N GLY A 68 3.13 -1.26 -17.02
CA GLY A 68 2.81 -1.39 -18.44
C GLY A 68 1.37 -1.85 -18.70
N SER A 69 0.78 -2.63 -17.79
CA SER A 69 -0.59 -3.16 -17.92
C SER A 69 -1.67 -2.27 -17.28
N LEU A 70 -1.34 -1.56 -16.21
CA LEU A 70 -2.29 -0.81 -15.39
C LEU A 70 -2.22 0.71 -15.61
N GLY A 71 -1.25 1.20 -16.38
CA GLY A 71 -1.07 2.61 -16.68
C GLY A 71 -0.22 3.32 -15.63
N ALA A 72 -0.38 4.64 -15.53
CA ALA A 72 0.41 5.44 -14.60
C ALA A 72 0.11 5.04 -13.15
N PHE A 73 1.17 5.01 -12.34
CA PHE A 73 1.07 4.83 -10.89
C PHE A 73 0.60 6.12 -10.23
N GLU A 74 -0.44 6.03 -9.41
CA GLU A 74 -1.12 7.17 -8.77
C GLU A 74 -0.77 7.31 -7.28
N GLY A 75 -0.36 6.23 -6.62
CA GLY A 75 0.04 6.26 -5.20
C GLY A 75 -0.11 4.94 -4.48
N VAL A 76 0.17 4.93 -3.19
CA VAL A 76 -0.05 3.80 -2.28
C VAL A 76 -1.08 4.22 -1.23
N ARG A 77 -1.90 3.27 -0.77
CA ARG A 77 -2.73 3.46 0.42
C ARG A 77 -2.75 2.20 1.29
N PRO A 78 -2.88 2.32 2.62
CA PRO A 78 -3.06 1.16 3.47
C PRO A 78 -4.41 0.46 3.24
N GLU A 79 -4.43 -0.88 3.32
CA GLU A 79 -5.63 -1.72 3.29
C GLU A 79 -5.48 -2.83 4.33
N GLY A 80 -6.02 -2.60 5.54
CA GLY A 80 -5.87 -3.53 6.66
C GLY A 80 -4.42 -3.59 7.16
N SER A 81 -3.83 -4.79 7.15
CA SER A 81 -2.40 -5.00 7.47
C SER A 81 -1.49 -4.95 6.25
N ASP A 82 -2.05 -4.76 5.06
CA ASP A 82 -1.35 -4.71 3.78
C ASP A 82 -1.52 -3.31 3.15
N TYR A 83 -1.09 -3.17 1.90
CA TYR A 83 -1.17 -1.95 1.11
C TYR A 83 -1.83 -2.22 -0.24
N VAL A 84 -2.22 -1.14 -0.91
CA VAL A 84 -2.71 -1.17 -2.28
C VAL A 84 -1.95 -0.12 -3.08
N ALA A 85 -1.24 -0.58 -4.12
CA ALA A 85 -0.65 0.27 -5.14
C ALA A 85 -1.74 0.64 -6.15
N VAL A 86 -1.96 1.93 -6.34
CA VAL A 86 -3.05 2.49 -7.15
C VAL A 86 -2.52 2.92 -8.50
N PHE A 87 -3.24 2.58 -9.56
CA PHE A 87 -2.95 2.96 -10.94
C PHE A 87 -4.21 3.47 -11.63
N GLU A 88 -4.02 4.07 -12.81
CA GLU A 88 -5.10 4.59 -13.66
C GLU A 88 -6.17 3.51 -13.97
N GLN A 89 -5.74 2.31 -14.37
CA GLN A 89 -6.64 1.25 -14.85
C GLN A 89 -6.94 0.17 -13.79
N GLY A 90 -6.35 0.27 -12.61
CA GLY A 90 -6.54 -0.74 -11.58
C GLY A 90 -5.69 -0.53 -10.34
N GLU A 91 -5.70 -1.51 -9.48
CA GLU A 91 -4.98 -1.47 -8.22
C GLU A 91 -4.38 -2.84 -7.91
N VAL A 92 -3.26 -2.86 -7.23
CA VAL A 92 -2.52 -4.09 -6.90
C VAL A 92 -2.39 -4.16 -5.40
N PRO A 93 -3.00 -5.15 -4.73
CA PRO A 93 -2.74 -5.36 -3.31
C PRO A 93 -1.30 -5.86 -3.12
N VAL A 94 -0.59 -5.23 -2.19
CA VAL A 94 0.82 -5.47 -1.91
C VAL A 94 1.00 -5.78 -0.43
N SER A 95 1.68 -6.88 -0.13
CA SER A 95 2.20 -7.15 1.20
C SER A 95 3.71 -6.94 1.17
N LEU A 96 4.22 -6.14 2.09
CA LEU A 96 5.65 -5.82 2.18
C LEU A 96 6.06 -5.87 3.65
N SER A 97 7.23 -6.44 3.93
CA SER A 97 7.84 -6.37 5.25
C SER A 97 9.30 -5.96 5.14
N LEU A 98 9.73 -5.12 6.08
CA LEU A 98 11.10 -4.64 6.18
C LEU A 98 11.88 -5.38 7.27
N ASP A 99 13.17 -5.59 7.05
CA ASP A 99 14.10 -6.00 8.11
C ASP A 99 14.44 -4.81 9.03
N ALA A 100 15.21 -5.07 10.09
CA ALA A 100 15.64 -4.04 11.04
C ALA A 100 16.50 -2.92 10.40
N SER A 101 17.03 -3.13 9.19
CA SER A 101 17.80 -2.14 8.41
C SER A 101 16.94 -1.39 7.40
N GLY A 102 15.63 -1.63 7.35
CA GLY A 102 14.72 -1.00 6.38
C GLY A 102 14.83 -1.55 4.96
N ARG A 103 15.36 -2.78 4.80
CA ARG A 103 15.42 -3.50 3.53
C ARG A 103 14.25 -4.47 3.40
N ILE A 104 13.80 -4.71 2.18
CA ILE A 104 12.72 -5.63 1.86
C ILE A 104 13.13 -7.05 2.25
N ALA A 105 12.47 -7.59 3.27
CA ALA A 105 12.59 -8.97 3.73
C ALA A 105 11.48 -9.86 3.16
N GLY A 106 10.31 -9.27 2.89
CA GLY A 106 9.18 -9.91 2.23
C GLY A 106 8.50 -8.97 1.26
N LEU A 107 8.08 -9.49 0.11
CA LEU A 107 7.35 -8.75 -0.91
C LEU A 107 6.43 -9.71 -1.66
N LEU A 108 5.15 -9.37 -1.72
CA LEU A 108 4.14 -10.10 -2.47
C LEU A 108 3.21 -9.13 -3.19
N PHE A 109 3.17 -9.23 -4.52
CA PHE A 109 2.13 -8.60 -5.34
C PHE A 109 0.99 -9.61 -5.53
N LYS A 110 -0.20 -9.28 -5.04
CA LYS A 110 -1.41 -10.09 -5.28
C LYS A 110 -1.98 -9.77 -6.66
N PRO A 111 -2.89 -10.60 -7.20
CA PRO A 111 -3.52 -10.34 -8.50
C PRO A 111 -4.12 -8.93 -8.58
N PRO A 112 -3.87 -8.17 -9.68
CA PRO A 112 -4.45 -6.86 -9.87
C PRO A 112 -5.98 -6.89 -9.87
N ARG A 113 -6.58 -5.90 -9.23
CA ARG A 113 -8.03 -5.63 -9.26
C ARG A 113 -8.27 -4.51 -10.27
N PRO A 114 -8.99 -4.76 -11.37
CA PRO A 114 -9.23 -3.73 -12.38
C PRO A 114 -10.14 -2.65 -11.82
N ARG A 115 -9.86 -1.39 -12.15
CA ARG A 115 -10.80 -0.30 -11.91
C ARG A 115 -11.88 -0.39 -12.99
N VAL A 116 -13.15 -0.30 -12.60
CA VAL A 116 -14.27 -0.17 -13.53
C VAL A 116 -14.78 1.26 -13.43
N ALA A 117 -14.72 2.02 -14.52
CA ALA A 117 -15.11 3.43 -14.51
C ALA A 117 -16.62 3.61 -14.41
N SER A 118 -17.40 2.59 -14.75
CA SER A 118 -18.87 2.63 -14.68
C SER A 118 -19.50 1.24 -14.52
N LEU A 119 -20.74 1.23 -14.04
CA LEU A 119 -21.60 0.04 -14.00
C LEU A 119 -21.82 -0.54 -15.42
N ALA A 120 -21.93 0.31 -16.44
CA ALA A 120 -22.09 -0.13 -17.82
C ALA A 120 -20.88 -0.93 -18.30
N GLU A 121 -19.68 -0.48 -17.96
CA GLU A 121 -18.44 -1.18 -18.28
C GLU A 121 -18.30 -2.49 -17.48
N ALA A 122 -18.65 -2.47 -16.19
CA ALA A 122 -18.70 -3.67 -15.36
C ALA A 122 -19.67 -4.71 -15.93
N LYS A 123 -20.86 -4.29 -16.37
CA LYS A 123 -21.85 -5.15 -17.03
C LYS A 123 -21.30 -5.75 -18.32
N LYS A 124 -20.66 -4.95 -19.18
CA LYS A 124 -20.05 -5.41 -20.43
C LYS A 124 -18.94 -6.46 -20.18
N ARG A 125 -18.10 -6.27 -19.16
CA ARG A 125 -17.09 -7.26 -18.77
C ARG A 125 -17.72 -8.55 -18.24
N MET A 126 -18.77 -8.42 -17.42
CA MET A 126 -19.51 -9.57 -16.92
C MET A 126 -20.17 -10.35 -18.07
N GLU A 127 -20.76 -9.68 -19.06
CA GLU A 127 -21.35 -10.32 -20.26
C GLU A 127 -20.35 -11.22 -21.01
N ALA A 128 -19.04 -10.94 -20.94
CA ALA A 128 -18.00 -11.76 -21.57
C ALA A 128 -17.66 -13.08 -20.84
N TRP A 129 -18.08 -13.29 -19.59
CA TRP A 129 -17.79 -14.52 -18.85
C TRP A 129 -18.58 -15.74 -19.37
N PRO A 130 -18.09 -16.98 -19.23
CA PRO A 130 -18.92 -18.16 -19.49
C PRO A 130 -19.97 -18.35 -18.37
N GLY A 131 -21.14 -18.92 -18.72
CA GLY A 131 -22.18 -19.30 -17.75
C GLY A 131 -23.24 -18.24 -17.43
N ALA A 132 -24.20 -18.61 -16.57
CA ALA A 132 -25.27 -17.72 -16.12
C ALA A 132 -24.77 -16.70 -15.10
N LYS A 133 -25.20 -15.44 -15.23
CA LYS A 133 -24.70 -14.30 -14.44
C LYS A 133 -25.86 -13.46 -13.94
N GLN A 134 -25.76 -13.00 -12.71
CA GLN A 134 -26.77 -12.15 -12.07
C GLN A 134 -26.04 -10.99 -11.39
N LEU A 135 -26.57 -9.77 -11.58
CA LEU A 135 -26.07 -8.56 -10.93
C LEU A 135 -27.24 -7.89 -10.23
N LEU A 136 -27.19 -7.87 -8.90
CA LEU A 136 -28.15 -7.17 -8.05
C LEU A 136 -27.55 -5.83 -7.64
N VAL A 137 -28.19 -4.73 -8.04
CA VAL A 137 -27.83 -3.38 -7.59
C VAL A 137 -28.97 -2.88 -6.72
N LEU A 138 -28.69 -2.69 -5.43
CA LEU A 138 -29.62 -2.11 -4.48
C LEU A 138 -29.22 -0.66 -4.26
N LYS A 139 -30.21 0.24 -4.31
CA LYS A 139 -30.06 1.63 -3.87
C LYS A 139 -30.95 1.79 -2.66
N ASP A 140 -30.35 2.07 -1.51
CA ASP A 140 -31.11 2.59 -0.38
C ASP A 140 -31.46 4.05 -0.66
N GLY A 141 -32.69 4.42 -0.28
CA GLY A 141 -33.34 5.71 -0.57
C GLY A 141 -32.50 6.92 -0.21
#